data_AF-A0A349B5M4-F1
#
_entry.id   AF-A0A349B5M4-F1
#
_cell.length_a   1.000
_cell.length_b   1.000
_cell.length_c   1.000
_cell.angle_alpha   90.00
_cell.angle_beta   90.00
_cell.angle_gamma   90.00
#
_symmetry.space_group_name_H-M   'P 1'
#
loop_
_entity.id
_entity.type
_entity.pdbx_description
1 polymer ?
#
loop_
_entity_poly.entity_id
_entity_poly.type
_entity_poly.pdbx_seq_one_letter_code
_entity_poly.pdbx_strand_id
1 'polypeptide(L)'
;MLTLRYRRDELMEDHDYAEPQVIAGRRMHGGFLADGTYQPPRTKVRGPAIDAWTKALRDRGGELFDADASLLDGVRLPNVEQQRVLLRNGLGETFWNNLTIIGKIEAKGRLLADITFPDLQDVIVEDISEMAIGHLNEGLLVAHGLDEGGLPDQGIGGHDEMWFVARDLAFGAGAHPDVDPPENIARPDDERRIPELRPEIEGLVSFLANLLLIEFRAELGFSETQAVLRTPDLWGDRAEQADEAADIIGRIRTDEEIHVSSLRLYLGEIRACTFRTVDDAGTPGTISGAEMIDRFWHDLVRWAVVDKPALEADQQRRVLEERIRAHAEADRVLQEFDAAA
;
A
#
# COMPACT_ATOMS: atom_id res chain seq x y z
N MET A 1 -12.38 21.31 -22.57
CA MET A 1 -11.67 20.12 -23.07
C MET A 1 -10.85 19.61 -21.89
N LEU A 2 -11.01 18.35 -21.48
CA LEU A 2 -10.21 17.79 -20.38
C LEU A 2 -8.76 17.65 -20.87
N THR A 3 -7.78 18.01 -20.04
CA THR A 3 -6.37 17.68 -20.28
C THR A 3 -6.17 16.20 -19.94
N LEU A 4 -5.64 15.42 -20.87
CA LEU A 4 -5.42 13.97 -20.70
C LEU A 4 -3.97 13.54 -21.00
N ARG A 5 -3.13 14.51 -21.40
CA ARG A 5 -1.71 14.33 -21.66
C ARG A 5 -0.96 15.18 -20.65
N TYR A 6 -0.13 14.53 -19.84
CA TYR A 6 0.61 15.19 -18.78
C TYR A 6 2.08 14.84 -18.92
N ARG A 7 2.95 15.83 -18.68
CA ARG A 7 4.38 15.60 -18.63
C ARG A 7 4.78 15.17 -17.24
N ARG A 8 5.95 14.54 -17.14
CA ARG A 8 6.54 14.13 -15.88
C ARG A 8 6.68 15.27 -14.86
N ASP A 9 7.15 16.44 -15.27
CA ASP A 9 7.27 17.58 -14.36
C ASP A 9 5.93 17.98 -13.74
N GLU A 10 4.85 17.92 -14.53
CA GLU A 10 3.49 18.23 -14.07
C GLU A 10 2.99 17.20 -13.05
N LEU A 11 3.11 15.90 -13.35
CA LEU A 11 2.65 14.83 -12.46
C LEU A 11 3.41 14.74 -11.13
N MET A 12 4.61 15.31 -11.08
CA MET A 12 5.46 15.34 -9.88
C MET A 12 5.32 16.64 -9.07
N GLU A 13 4.39 17.54 -9.42
CA GLU A 13 4.22 18.79 -8.69
C GLU A 13 3.57 18.61 -7.31
N ASP A 14 4.25 19.11 -6.29
CA ASP A 14 3.71 19.32 -4.95
C ASP A 14 2.78 20.55 -4.90
N HIS A 15 1.92 20.60 -3.89
CA HIS A 15 1.18 21.82 -3.58
C HIS A 15 2.11 22.91 -3.04
N ASP A 16 1.69 24.17 -3.15
CA ASP A 16 2.40 25.29 -2.52
C ASP A 16 2.16 25.26 -0.99
N TYR A 17 2.91 24.42 -0.29
CA TYR A 17 2.80 24.27 1.16
C TYR A 17 3.20 25.57 1.86
N ALA A 18 2.36 26.05 2.78
CA ALA A 18 2.69 27.12 3.71
C ALA A 18 3.68 26.64 4.76
N GLU A 19 3.53 25.38 5.22
CA GLU A 19 4.42 24.74 6.18
C GLU A 19 4.72 23.30 5.74
N PRO A 20 6.00 22.86 5.76
CA PRO A 20 6.32 21.46 5.49
C PRO A 20 5.86 20.56 6.64
N GLN A 21 5.61 19.28 6.35
CA GLN A 21 5.43 18.28 7.40
C GLN A 21 6.77 18.03 8.11
N VAL A 22 6.86 18.42 9.38
CA VAL A 22 8.01 18.15 10.25
C VAL A 22 7.53 17.54 11.55
N ILE A 23 8.03 16.35 11.88
CA ILE A 23 7.58 15.56 13.03
C ILE A 23 8.81 15.06 13.78
N ALA A 24 8.86 15.31 15.09
CA ALA A 24 10.03 15.01 15.91
C ALA A 24 11.36 15.54 15.30
N GLY A 25 11.31 16.71 14.65
CA GLY A 25 12.47 17.34 13.99
C GLY A 25 12.88 16.72 12.64
N ARG A 26 12.14 15.73 12.14
CA ARG A 26 12.37 15.09 10.84
C ARG A 26 11.38 15.60 9.82
N ARG A 27 11.87 15.97 8.62
CA ARG A 27 11.02 16.41 7.52
C ARG A 27 10.49 15.20 6.77
N MET A 28 9.19 15.19 6.52
CA MET A 28 8.51 14.19 5.69
C MET A 28 7.99 14.84 4.41
N HIS A 29 7.61 14.01 3.45
CA HIS A 29 6.84 14.42 2.29
C HIS A 29 5.45 14.97 2.70
N GLY A 30 4.78 15.64 1.76
CA GLY A 30 3.54 16.37 2.04
C GLY A 30 3.77 17.67 2.83
N GLY A 31 2.68 18.33 3.16
CA GLY A 31 2.72 19.58 3.91
C GLY A 31 1.35 20.19 4.14
N PHE A 32 1.34 21.38 4.74
CA PHE A 32 0.13 22.07 5.16
C PHE A 32 -0.08 23.34 4.35
N LEU A 33 -1.33 23.59 3.97
CA LEU A 33 -1.76 24.86 3.40
C LEU A 33 -1.86 25.94 4.48
N ALA A 34 -2.08 27.19 4.07
CA ALA A 34 -2.15 28.34 4.99
C ALA A 34 -3.30 28.27 6.01
N ASP A 35 -4.31 27.43 5.77
CA ASP A 35 -5.43 27.18 6.70
C ASP A 35 -5.18 25.98 7.64
N GLY A 36 -4.00 25.35 7.56
CA GLY A 36 -3.63 24.19 8.35
C GLY A 36 -4.08 22.84 7.77
N THR A 37 -4.71 22.83 6.59
CA THR A 37 -5.12 21.58 5.92
C THR A 37 -3.90 20.84 5.38
N TYR A 38 -3.76 19.57 5.75
CA TYR A 38 -2.74 18.69 5.17
C TYR A 38 -3.04 18.40 3.69
N GLN A 39 -1.99 18.36 2.88
CA GLN A 39 -2.04 17.99 1.48
C GLN A 39 -0.95 16.95 1.20
N PRO A 40 -1.33 15.81 0.60
CA PRO A 40 -0.37 14.79 0.19
C PRO A 40 0.72 15.34 -0.74
N PRO A 41 1.87 14.65 -0.81
CA PRO A 41 2.89 14.95 -1.81
C PRO A 41 2.42 14.67 -3.23
N ARG A 42 2.89 15.48 -4.17
CA ARG A 42 2.74 15.25 -5.62
C ARG A 42 1.30 15.10 -6.08
N THR A 43 0.32 15.67 -5.38
CA THR A 43 -1.11 15.55 -5.72
C THR A 43 -1.69 16.77 -6.43
N LYS A 44 -0.93 17.86 -6.56
CA LYS A 44 -1.42 19.13 -7.14
C LYS A 44 -2.00 18.94 -8.54
N VAL A 45 -1.30 18.17 -9.37
CA VAL A 45 -1.75 17.81 -10.73
C VAL A 45 -2.17 16.35 -10.81
N ARG A 46 -1.44 15.44 -10.14
CA ARG A 46 -1.71 13.99 -10.18
C ARG A 46 -3.14 13.65 -9.77
N GLY A 47 -3.68 14.26 -8.70
CA GLY A 47 -5.05 14.04 -8.26
C GLY A 47 -6.09 14.40 -9.35
N PRO A 48 -6.14 15.67 -9.80
CA PRO A 48 -7.03 16.07 -10.90
C PRO A 48 -6.81 15.29 -12.21
N ALA A 49 -5.59 14.82 -12.50
CA ALA A 49 -5.32 13.99 -13.66
C ALA A 49 -6.00 12.61 -13.55
N ILE A 50 -5.92 11.95 -12.39
CA ILE A 50 -6.62 10.68 -12.11
C ILE A 50 -8.14 10.85 -12.27
N ASP A 51 -8.71 11.96 -11.79
CA ASP A 51 -10.13 12.26 -11.99
C ASP A 51 -10.50 12.44 -13.47
N ALA A 52 -9.66 13.16 -14.23
CA ALA A 52 -9.86 13.41 -15.65
C ALA A 52 -9.80 12.12 -16.47
N TRP A 53 -8.80 11.26 -16.22
CA TRP A 53 -8.68 9.95 -16.86
C TRP A 53 -9.81 9.00 -16.45
N THR A 54 -10.22 9.00 -15.17
CA THR A 54 -11.38 8.23 -14.70
C THR A 54 -12.65 8.63 -15.43
N LYS A 55 -12.89 9.92 -15.59
CA LYS A 55 -14.01 10.42 -16.40
C LYS A 55 -13.88 9.98 -17.86
N ALA A 56 -12.69 10.09 -18.46
CA ALA A 56 -12.46 9.70 -19.84
C ALA A 56 -12.68 8.20 -20.08
N LEU A 57 -12.28 7.34 -19.13
CA LEU A 57 -12.54 5.90 -19.15
C LEU A 57 -14.05 5.61 -19.19
N ARG A 58 -14.82 6.26 -18.30
CA ARG A 58 -16.29 6.12 -18.24
C ARG A 58 -16.98 6.65 -19.49
N ASP A 59 -16.53 7.78 -20.04
CA ASP A 59 -17.08 8.33 -21.28
C ASP A 59 -16.86 7.38 -22.48
N ARG A 60 -15.81 6.54 -22.44
CA ARG A 60 -15.56 5.47 -23.42
C ARG A 60 -16.31 4.16 -23.12
N GLY A 61 -17.11 4.11 -22.06
CA GLY A 61 -17.88 2.94 -21.65
C GLY A 61 -17.12 1.92 -20.80
N GLY A 62 -15.92 2.26 -20.30
CA GLY A 62 -15.21 1.46 -19.30
C GLY A 62 -15.60 1.83 -17.87
N GLU A 63 -15.07 1.10 -16.90
CA GLU A 63 -15.23 1.38 -15.47
C GLU A 63 -13.91 1.17 -14.73
N LEU A 64 -13.81 1.79 -13.55
CA LEU A 64 -12.72 1.48 -12.62
C LEU A 64 -12.73 -0.01 -12.29
N PHE A 65 -11.54 -0.56 -12.02
CA PHE A 65 -11.44 -1.95 -11.59
C PHE A 65 -12.26 -2.20 -10.31
N ASP A 66 -13.11 -3.22 -10.36
CA ASP A 66 -14.06 -3.56 -9.31
C ASP A 66 -13.37 -4.37 -8.21
N ALA A 67 -12.63 -3.65 -7.38
CA ALA A 67 -12.00 -4.14 -6.18
C ALA A 67 -12.06 -3.05 -5.11
N ASP A 68 -12.32 -3.46 -3.87
CA ASP A 68 -12.33 -2.58 -2.71
C ASP A 68 -11.88 -3.34 -1.44
N ALA A 69 -11.71 -2.60 -0.34
CA ALA A 69 -11.19 -3.12 0.91
C ALA A 69 -12.06 -4.22 1.55
N SER A 70 -13.34 -4.37 1.16
CA SER A 70 -14.19 -5.49 1.62
C SER A 70 -13.68 -6.86 1.16
N LEU A 71 -12.77 -6.89 0.18
CA LEU A 71 -12.05 -8.10 -0.16
C LEU A 71 -11.21 -8.61 1.02
N LEU A 72 -10.99 -7.88 2.11
CA LEU A 72 -9.98 -8.19 3.13
C LEU A 72 -10.53 -8.70 4.47
N ASP A 73 -11.73 -9.28 4.49
CA ASP A 73 -12.38 -9.90 5.67
C ASP A 73 -11.66 -11.18 6.18
N GLY A 74 -10.34 -11.28 6.00
CA GLY A 74 -9.51 -12.40 6.45
C GLY A 74 -9.17 -12.34 7.95
N VAL A 75 -8.71 -13.48 8.48
CA VAL A 75 -8.28 -13.58 9.88
C VAL A 75 -7.10 -12.64 10.13
N ARG A 76 -7.21 -11.80 11.16
CA ARG A 76 -6.13 -10.96 11.67
C ARG A 76 -5.79 -11.34 13.08
N LEU A 77 -4.52 -11.62 13.32
CA LEU A 77 -4.01 -11.98 14.63
C LEU A 77 -2.70 -11.22 14.87
N PRO A 78 -2.55 -10.48 15.98
CA PRO A 78 -3.63 -10.11 16.90
C PRO A 78 -4.63 -9.15 16.24
N ASN A 79 -5.91 -9.23 16.62
CA ASN A 79 -6.88 -8.16 16.35
C ASN A 79 -6.64 -6.95 17.30
N VAL A 80 -7.44 -5.89 17.16
CA VAL A 80 -7.29 -4.66 17.99
C VAL A 80 -7.42 -4.94 19.50
N GLU A 81 -8.42 -5.72 19.94
CA GLU A 81 -8.63 -5.99 21.37
C GLU A 81 -7.52 -6.88 21.94
N GLN A 82 -7.11 -7.89 21.19
CA GLN A 82 -5.96 -8.72 21.51
C GLN A 82 -4.68 -7.89 21.62
N GLN A 83 -4.48 -6.94 20.71
CA GLN A 83 -3.33 -6.03 20.76
C GLN A 83 -3.35 -5.16 22.03
N ARG A 84 -4.53 -4.71 22.48
CA ARG A 84 -4.70 -4.00 23.76
C ARG A 84 -4.40 -4.88 24.96
N VAL A 85 -4.81 -6.15 24.94
CA VAL A 85 -4.45 -7.11 26.01
C VAL A 85 -2.94 -7.27 26.12
N LEU A 86 -2.25 -7.45 24.99
CA LEU A 86 -0.79 -7.56 24.97
C LEU A 86 -0.12 -6.30 25.56
N LEU A 87 -0.55 -5.12 25.12
CA LEU A 87 0.03 -3.85 25.58
C LEU A 87 -0.20 -3.60 27.08
N ARG A 88 -1.41 -3.88 27.60
CA ARG A 88 -1.73 -3.77 29.04
C ARG A 88 -0.88 -4.68 29.92
N ASN A 89 -0.43 -5.81 29.38
CA ASN A 89 0.42 -6.77 30.08
C ASN A 89 1.91 -6.57 29.77
N GLY A 90 2.32 -5.40 29.25
CA GLY A 90 3.73 -5.09 28.98
C GLY A 90 4.35 -5.87 27.82
N LEU A 91 3.54 -6.56 27.00
CA LEU A 91 3.97 -7.33 25.84
C LEU A 91 3.91 -6.48 24.56
N GLY A 92 4.50 -5.29 24.62
CA GLY A 92 4.47 -4.29 23.54
C GLY A 92 5.28 -4.64 22.30
N GLU A 93 6.19 -5.61 22.41
CA GLU A 93 7.09 -6.02 21.31
C GLU A 93 6.33 -6.42 20.04
N THR A 94 5.17 -7.04 20.15
CA THR A 94 4.36 -7.40 18.97
C THR A 94 3.93 -6.17 18.18
N PHE A 95 3.43 -5.14 18.86
CA PHE A 95 2.96 -3.94 18.18
C PHE A 95 4.14 -3.14 17.63
N TRP A 96 5.23 -3.01 18.41
CA TRP A 96 6.47 -2.40 17.93
C TRP A 96 7.00 -3.06 16.66
N ASN A 97 7.05 -4.39 16.64
CA ASN A 97 7.50 -5.16 15.49
C ASN A 97 6.57 -4.93 14.30
N ASN A 98 5.25 -4.88 14.51
CA ASN A 98 4.30 -4.59 13.43
C ASN A 98 4.58 -3.24 12.77
N LEU A 99 4.70 -2.16 13.56
CA LEU A 99 5.01 -0.82 13.04
C LEU A 99 6.36 -0.80 12.29
N THR A 100 7.35 -1.52 12.80
CA THR A 100 8.68 -1.64 12.18
C THR A 100 8.64 -2.39 10.85
N ILE A 101 7.92 -3.51 10.81
CA ILE A 101 7.77 -4.35 9.62
C ILE A 101 7.04 -3.57 8.52
N ILE A 102 5.98 -2.86 8.86
CA ILE A 102 5.24 -2.01 7.91
C ILE A 102 6.17 -0.94 7.33
N GLY A 103 6.86 -0.15 8.17
CA GLY A 103 7.80 0.86 7.68
C GLY A 103 8.89 0.30 6.76
N LYS A 104 9.40 -0.90 7.06
CA LYS A 104 10.36 -1.60 6.18
C LYS A 104 9.74 -2.11 4.87
N ILE A 105 8.45 -2.43 4.86
CA ILE A 105 7.73 -2.80 3.63
C ILE A 105 7.53 -1.56 2.75
N GLU A 106 7.10 -0.42 3.31
CA GLU A 106 7.00 0.84 2.56
C GLU A 106 8.37 1.22 1.98
N ALA A 107 9.45 1.09 2.76
CA ALA A 107 10.80 1.35 2.26
C ALA A 107 11.16 0.52 1.00
N LYS A 108 10.65 -0.72 0.88
CA LYS A 108 10.81 -1.54 -0.34
C LYS A 108 10.01 -0.98 -1.51
N GLY A 109 8.86 -0.35 -1.26
CA GLY A 109 8.03 0.34 -2.25
C GLY A 109 8.78 1.41 -3.03
N ARG A 110 9.84 2.01 -2.45
CA ARG A 110 10.74 2.96 -3.13
C ARG A 110 11.31 2.46 -4.45
N LEU A 111 11.44 1.14 -4.60
CA LEU A 111 11.91 0.49 -5.82
C LEU A 111 11.05 0.85 -7.04
N LEU A 112 9.76 1.15 -6.86
CA LEU A 112 8.86 1.59 -7.92
C LEU A 112 9.37 2.81 -8.69
N ALA A 113 10.10 3.70 -8.02
CA ALA A 113 10.65 4.89 -8.63
C ALA A 113 11.89 4.65 -9.49
N ASP A 114 12.48 3.45 -9.39
CA ASP A 114 13.69 3.07 -10.13
C ASP A 114 13.42 1.98 -11.19
N ILE A 115 12.26 1.32 -11.15
CA ILE A 115 11.86 0.34 -12.17
C ILE A 115 11.42 1.07 -13.45
N THR A 116 11.99 0.67 -14.57
CA THR A 116 11.45 1.03 -15.90
C THR A 116 10.48 -0.06 -16.35
N PHE A 117 9.22 0.32 -16.55
CA PHE A 117 8.21 -0.61 -17.01
C PHE A 117 8.21 -0.70 -18.55
N PRO A 118 7.91 -1.86 -19.14
CA PRO A 118 7.74 -1.97 -20.59
C PRO A 118 6.65 -1.01 -21.09
N ASP A 119 6.87 -0.43 -22.26
CA ASP A 119 5.86 0.41 -22.92
C ASP A 119 4.66 -0.46 -23.34
N LEU A 120 3.49 -0.15 -22.80
CA LEU A 120 2.25 -0.85 -23.09
C LEU A 120 1.73 -0.53 -24.50
N GLN A 121 2.09 0.62 -25.08
CA GLN A 121 1.64 1.00 -26.42
C GLN A 121 2.09 0.00 -27.50
N ASP A 122 3.23 -0.68 -27.29
CA ASP A 122 3.75 -1.72 -28.19
C ASP A 122 2.78 -2.91 -28.36
N VAL A 123 2.01 -3.21 -27.31
CA VAL A 123 1.16 -4.39 -27.23
C VAL A 123 -0.33 -4.06 -27.19
N ILE A 124 -0.70 -2.81 -26.92
CA ILE A 124 -2.10 -2.39 -26.96
C ILE A 124 -2.49 -1.94 -28.38
N VAL A 125 -3.70 -2.30 -28.81
CA VAL A 125 -4.21 -1.96 -30.15
C VAL A 125 -4.62 -0.49 -30.22
N GLU A 126 -5.25 0.00 -29.15
CA GLU A 126 -5.73 1.37 -28.99
C GLU A 126 -4.58 2.36 -28.74
N ASP A 127 -4.82 3.65 -29.05
CA ASP A 127 -3.92 4.74 -28.65
C ASP A 127 -4.11 5.03 -27.14
N ILE A 128 -3.06 4.80 -26.35
CA ILE A 128 -3.09 4.99 -24.90
C ILE A 128 -2.48 6.32 -24.46
N SER A 129 -2.11 7.21 -25.39
CA SER A 129 -1.46 8.50 -25.07
C SER A 129 -2.34 9.47 -24.27
N GLU A 130 -3.64 9.21 -24.18
CA GLU A 130 -4.61 9.97 -23.36
C GLU A 130 -5.22 9.13 -22.23
N MET A 131 -4.56 8.02 -21.89
CA MET A 131 -4.90 7.12 -20.79
C MET A 131 -3.84 7.23 -19.69
N ALA A 132 -4.21 6.97 -18.45
CA ALA A 132 -3.27 6.96 -17.34
C ALA A 132 -2.19 5.88 -17.53
N ILE A 133 -2.55 4.72 -18.09
CA ILE A 133 -1.60 3.64 -18.41
C ILE A 133 -0.53 4.03 -19.43
N GLY A 134 -0.78 5.05 -20.27
CA GLY A 134 0.22 5.64 -21.16
C GLY A 134 1.24 6.53 -20.44
N HIS A 135 1.02 6.83 -19.16
CA HIS A 135 1.83 7.74 -18.34
C HIS A 135 2.51 7.05 -17.16
N LEU A 136 2.50 5.70 -17.08
CA LEU A 136 3.11 4.94 -15.98
C LEU A 136 4.60 5.32 -15.76
N ASN A 137 5.36 5.38 -16.86
CA ASN A 137 6.77 5.80 -16.85
C ASN A 137 6.94 7.34 -16.83
N GLU A 138 5.89 8.10 -17.11
CA GLU A 138 5.88 9.57 -17.10
C GLU A 138 5.69 10.15 -15.70
N GLY A 139 5.98 9.38 -14.65
CA GLY A 139 6.02 9.87 -13.27
C GLY A 139 4.99 9.24 -12.34
N LEU A 140 3.98 8.53 -12.84
CA LEU A 140 2.97 7.91 -11.97
C LEU A 140 3.56 6.88 -11.00
N LEU A 141 4.36 5.94 -11.50
CA LEU A 141 5.00 4.93 -10.64
C LEU A 141 6.18 5.51 -9.85
N VAL A 142 6.81 6.56 -10.38
CA VAL A 142 7.84 7.28 -9.64
C VAL A 142 7.26 8.03 -8.46
N ALA A 143 6.14 8.72 -8.64
CA ALA A 143 5.46 9.41 -7.56
C ALA A 143 5.11 8.42 -6.44
N HIS A 144 4.49 7.28 -6.78
CA HIS A 144 4.19 6.22 -5.83
C HIS A 144 5.46 5.76 -5.08
N GLY A 145 6.54 5.38 -5.77
CA GLY A 145 7.77 4.95 -5.08
C GLY A 145 8.39 6.03 -4.18
N LEU A 146 8.32 7.31 -4.58
CA LEU A 146 8.79 8.42 -3.75
C LEU A 146 7.84 8.73 -2.58
N ASP A 147 6.56 8.37 -2.68
CA ASP A 147 5.62 8.44 -1.58
C ASP A 147 6.02 7.41 -0.51
N GLU A 148 6.33 6.17 -0.91
CA GLU A 148 6.69 5.13 0.06
C GLU A 148 8.02 5.35 0.79
N GLY A 149 9.10 5.67 0.07
CA GLY A 149 10.45 5.77 0.65
C GLY A 149 11.09 7.15 0.62
N GLY A 150 10.34 8.17 0.20
CA GLY A 150 10.80 9.56 0.23
C GLY A 150 12.00 9.88 -0.67
N LEU A 151 12.69 10.96 -0.28
CA LEU A 151 13.88 11.52 -0.92
C LEU A 151 14.99 11.66 0.13
N PRO A 152 15.65 10.54 0.53
CA PRO A 152 16.62 10.53 1.62
C PRO A 152 17.82 11.46 1.36
N ASP A 153 18.27 11.57 0.10
CA ASP A 153 19.35 12.49 -0.30
C ASP A 153 19.00 13.97 -0.07
N GLN A 154 17.70 14.29 0.03
CA GLN A 154 17.20 15.63 0.35
C GLN A 154 16.76 15.76 1.81
N GLY A 155 16.91 14.70 2.61
CA GLY A 155 16.45 14.64 3.99
C GLY A 155 14.93 14.69 4.15
N ILE A 156 14.18 14.16 3.17
CA ILE A 156 12.70 14.10 3.20
C ILE A 156 12.29 12.63 3.29
N GLY A 157 11.68 12.22 4.40
CA GLY A 157 11.14 10.87 4.59
C GLY A 157 9.83 10.63 3.83
N GLY A 158 9.57 9.39 3.45
CA GLY A 158 8.28 8.93 2.92
C GLY A 158 7.42 8.28 4.02
N HIS A 159 6.51 7.40 3.60
CA HIS A 159 5.70 6.61 4.52
C HIS A 159 6.56 5.76 5.47
N ASP A 160 7.67 5.19 4.97
CA ASP A 160 8.60 4.40 5.78
C ASP A 160 9.08 5.12 7.05
N GLU A 161 9.62 6.33 6.90
CA GLU A 161 10.11 7.15 8.00
C GLU A 161 8.96 7.64 8.87
N MET A 162 7.79 7.91 8.30
CA MET A 162 6.58 8.22 9.06
C MET A 162 6.19 7.08 10.02
N TRP A 163 6.25 5.82 9.57
CA TRP A 163 6.04 4.65 10.43
C TRP A 163 7.09 4.54 11.53
N PHE A 164 8.36 4.75 11.22
CA PHE A 164 9.43 4.70 12.23
C PHE A 164 9.28 5.82 13.28
N VAL A 165 8.89 7.03 12.86
CA VAL A 165 8.62 8.14 13.79
C VAL A 165 7.40 7.83 14.66
N ALA A 166 6.30 7.36 14.08
CA ALA A 166 5.09 7.00 14.84
C ALA A 166 5.39 5.93 15.90
N ARG A 167 6.15 4.90 15.53
CA ARG A 167 6.63 3.86 16.44
C ARG A 167 7.47 4.43 17.58
N ASP A 168 8.48 5.26 17.25
CA ASP A 168 9.40 5.83 18.23
C ASP A 168 8.70 6.82 19.18
N LEU A 169 7.67 7.53 18.73
CA LEU A 169 6.84 8.37 19.57
C LEU A 169 6.07 7.53 20.60
N ALA A 170 5.36 6.50 20.13
CA ALA A 170 4.52 5.65 20.98
C ALA A 170 5.31 4.88 22.05
N PHE A 171 6.51 4.37 21.72
CA PHE A 171 7.29 3.50 22.62
C PHE A 171 8.60 4.09 23.14
N GLY A 172 9.16 5.07 22.42
CA GLY A 172 10.54 5.51 22.58
C GLY A 172 11.48 4.82 21.58
N ALA A 173 12.44 5.58 21.06
CA ALA A 173 13.42 5.06 20.12
C ALA A 173 14.19 3.86 20.69
N GLY A 174 14.28 2.77 19.93
CA GLY A 174 14.99 1.55 20.31
C GLY A 174 14.35 0.77 21.47
N ALA A 175 13.04 0.90 21.70
CA ALA A 175 12.36 0.18 22.79
C ALA A 175 12.45 -1.36 22.67
N HIS A 176 12.53 -1.88 21.44
CA HIS A 176 12.77 -3.30 21.16
C HIS A 176 13.80 -3.46 20.03
N PRO A 177 14.44 -4.65 19.90
CA PRO A 177 15.35 -4.96 18.80
C PRO A 177 14.69 -4.78 17.43
N ASP A 178 15.51 -4.49 16.44
CA ASP A 178 15.05 -4.43 15.05
C ASP A 178 14.63 -5.82 14.54
N VAL A 179 13.67 -5.84 13.60
CA VAL A 179 13.10 -7.06 13.01
C VAL A 179 12.94 -6.86 11.51
N ASP A 180 13.21 -7.91 10.73
CA ASP A 180 13.03 -7.85 9.28
C ASP A 180 11.63 -8.32 8.85
N PRO A 181 11.04 -7.70 7.82
CA PRO A 181 9.82 -8.20 7.21
C PRO A 181 10.08 -9.58 6.57
N PRO A 182 9.04 -10.38 6.33
CA PRO A 182 9.17 -11.59 5.52
C PRO A 182 9.79 -11.28 4.15
N GLU A 183 10.56 -12.24 3.61
CA GLU A 183 11.30 -12.06 2.35
C GLU A 183 10.36 -11.73 1.18
N ASN A 184 9.20 -12.38 1.11
CA ASN A 184 8.20 -12.16 0.06
C ASN A 184 6.81 -11.95 0.66
N ILE A 185 6.15 -10.86 0.25
CA ILE A 185 4.76 -10.53 0.61
C ILE A 185 3.78 -10.80 -0.54
N ALA A 186 4.27 -11.03 -1.76
CA ALA A 186 3.46 -11.39 -2.91
C ALA A 186 3.12 -12.89 -2.90
N ARG A 187 2.28 -13.32 -3.85
CA ARG A 187 2.03 -14.74 -4.08
C ARG A 187 3.31 -15.45 -4.56
N PRO A 188 3.67 -16.63 -4.01
CA PRO A 188 4.92 -17.34 -4.33
C PRO A 188 4.88 -18.11 -5.67
N ASP A 189 4.01 -17.72 -6.61
CA ASP A 189 3.70 -18.50 -7.81
C ASP A 189 4.18 -17.78 -9.08
N ASP A 190 5.16 -18.40 -9.77
CA ASP A 190 5.77 -17.92 -11.02
C ASP A 190 5.07 -18.48 -12.28
N GLU A 191 3.93 -19.16 -12.15
CA GLU A 191 3.21 -19.74 -13.29
C GLU A 191 2.70 -18.66 -14.27
N ARG A 192 3.07 -18.83 -15.54
CA ARG A 192 2.53 -18.07 -16.67
C ARG A 192 1.07 -18.45 -16.90
N ARG A 193 0.17 -17.49 -16.78
CA ARG A 193 -1.28 -17.64 -16.99
C ARG A 193 -1.71 -17.13 -18.36
N ILE A 194 -0.84 -16.38 -19.04
CA ILE A 194 -1.11 -15.77 -20.34
C ILE A 194 0.09 -15.99 -21.28
N PRO A 195 0.41 -17.26 -21.60
CA PRO A 195 1.61 -17.62 -22.36
C PRO A 195 1.71 -16.91 -23.73
N GLU A 196 0.57 -16.52 -24.32
CA GLU A 196 0.51 -15.79 -25.59
C GLU A 196 0.91 -14.29 -25.51
N LEU A 197 1.21 -13.78 -24.32
CA LEU A 197 1.81 -12.46 -24.11
C LEU A 197 3.32 -12.55 -23.85
N ARG A 198 4.02 -11.44 -24.11
CA ARG A 198 5.42 -11.32 -23.69
C ARG A 198 5.53 -11.44 -22.16
N PRO A 199 6.49 -12.19 -21.61
CA PRO A 199 6.65 -12.38 -20.17
C PRO A 199 6.68 -11.06 -19.38
N GLU A 200 7.35 -10.04 -19.91
CA GLU A 200 7.51 -8.75 -19.25
C GLU A 200 6.17 -7.99 -19.12
N ILE A 201 5.26 -8.16 -20.09
CA ILE A 201 3.93 -7.54 -20.09
C ILE A 201 3.02 -8.25 -19.09
N GLU A 202 2.99 -9.59 -19.11
CA GLU A 202 2.24 -10.35 -18.11
C GLU A 202 2.73 -10.04 -16.69
N GLY A 203 4.06 -9.96 -16.51
CA GLY A 203 4.68 -9.57 -15.25
C GLY A 203 4.25 -8.18 -14.78
N LEU A 204 4.23 -7.17 -15.67
CA LEU A 204 3.74 -5.82 -15.34
C LEU A 204 2.27 -5.86 -14.87
N VAL A 205 1.38 -6.49 -15.63
CA VAL A 205 -0.05 -6.49 -15.31
C VAL A 205 -0.32 -7.24 -14.00
N SER A 206 0.36 -8.37 -13.81
CA SER A 206 0.30 -9.13 -12.55
C SER A 206 0.85 -8.31 -11.38
N PHE A 207 1.93 -7.56 -11.58
CA PHE A 207 2.51 -6.68 -10.59
C PHE A 207 1.53 -5.59 -10.15
N LEU A 208 0.90 -4.86 -11.09
CA LEU A 208 -0.10 -3.82 -10.77
C LEU A 208 -1.30 -4.39 -9.98
N ALA A 209 -1.76 -5.60 -10.33
CA ALA A 209 -2.84 -6.27 -9.61
C ALA A 209 -2.44 -6.70 -8.19
N ASN A 210 -1.21 -7.20 -8.01
CA ASN A 210 -0.66 -7.51 -6.68
C ASN A 210 -0.49 -6.24 -5.84
N LEU A 211 0.04 -5.17 -6.43
CA LEU A 211 0.24 -3.90 -5.76
C LEU A 211 -1.10 -3.33 -5.25
N LEU A 212 -2.16 -3.37 -6.07
CA LEU A 212 -3.50 -2.95 -5.64
C LEU A 212 -4.01 -3.73 -4.39
N LEU A 213 -3.75 -5.04 -4.32
CA LEU A 213 -4.12 -5.83 -3.15
C LEU A 213 -3.29 -5.50 -1.91
N ILE A 214 -2.04 -5.08 -2.09
CA ILE A 214 -1.20 -4.58 -1.00
C ILE A 214 -1.79 -3.27 -0.47
N GLU A 215 -2.15 -2.31 -1.33
CA GLU A 215 -2.72 -1.03 -0.89
C GLU A 215 -4.01 -1.20 -0.09
N PHE A 216 -4.91 -2.08 -0.53
CA PHE A 216 -6.11 -2.37 0.25
C PHE A 216 -5.75 -2.96 1.63
N ARG A 217 -4.76 -3.85 1.70
CA ARG A 217 -4.35 -4.52 2.96
C ARG A 217 -3.78 -3.52 3.96
N ALA A 218 -3.09 -2.52 3.45
CA ALA A 218 -2.52 -1.44 4.21
C ALA A 218 -3.62 -0.64 4.93
N GLU A 219 -4.69 -0.26 4.22
CA GLU A 219 -5.79 0.56 4.77
C GLU A 219 -6.45 -0.04 6.04
N LEU A 220 -6.72 -1.35 6.05
CA LEU A 220 -7.26 -1.99 7.25
C LEU A 220 -6.25 -1.94 8.41
N GLY A 221 -4.97 -2.20 8.13
CA GLY A 221 -3.90 -2.12 9.13
C GLY A 221 -3.70 -0.71 9.68
N PHE A 222 -3.91 0.32 8.88
CA PHE A 222 -3.82 1.71 9.30
C PHE A 222 -4.92 2.09 10.30
N SER A 223 -6.17 1.72 9.99
CA SER A 223 -7.32 1.95 10.87
C SER A 223 -7.16 1.24 12.22
N GLU A 224 -6.75 -0.03 12.19
CA GLU A 224 -6.47 -0.83 13.40
C GLU A 224 -5.34 -0.22 14.24
N THR A 225 -4.26 0.23 13.58
CA THR A 225 -3.13 0.88 14.25
C THR A 225 -3.58 2.17 14.96
N GLN A 226 -4.36 3.02 14.29
CA GLN A 226 -4.91 4.23 14.92
C GLN A 226 -5.84 3.88 16.09
N ALA A 227 -6.65 2.83 15.98
CA ALA A 227 -7.53 2.38 17.06
C ALA A 227 -6.76 1.88 18.29
N VAL A 228 -5.59 1.27 18.10
CA VAL A 228 -4.69 0.87 19.19
C VAL A 228 -4.00 2.09 19.79
N LEU A 229 -3.40 2.95 18.96
CA LEU A 229 -2.70 4.17 19.40
C LEU A 229 -3.61 5.14 20.16
N ARG A 230 -4.88 5.29 19.74
CA ARG A 230 -5.87 6.12 20.44
C ARG A 230 -6.62 5.41 21.56
N THR A 231 -6.16 4.24 22.01
CA THR A 231 -6.80 3.55 23.14
C THR A 231 -6.58 4.36 24.44
N PRO A 232 -7.65 4.80 25.13
CA PRO A 232 -7.52 5.52 26.39
C PRO A 232 -6.75 4.72 27.44
N ASP A 233 -5.96 5.42 28.25
CA ASP A 233 -5.19 4.89 29.38
C ASP A 233 -4.18 3.78 29.04
N LEU A 234 -3.93 3.50 27.75
CA LEU A 234 -3.01 2.43 27.33
C LEU A 234 -1.54 2.85 27.37
N TRP A 235 -1.27 4.13 27.16
CA TRP A 235 0.07 4.65 26.90
C TRP A 235 0.70 5.41 28.08
N GLY A 236 -0.02 5.56 29.19
CA GLY A 236 0.46 6.25 30.40
C GLY A 236 0.99 7.66 30.08
N ASP A 237 2.23 7.93 30.50
CA ASP A 237 2.90 9.23 30.27
C ASP A 237 3.18 9.53 28.79
N ARG A 238 2.99 8.56 27.88
CA ARG A 238 3.16 8.72 26.42
C ARG A 238 1.84 8.95 25.67
N ALA A 239 0.75 9.23 26.36
CA ALA A 239 -0.58 9.38 25.73
C ALA A 239 -0.59 10.43 24.60
N GLU A 240 0.05 11.59 24.79
CA GLU A 240 0.12 12.64 23.76
C GLU A 240 0.94 12.19 22.55
N GLN A 241 2.05 11.49 22.76
CA GLN A 241 2.90 10.97 21.68
C GLN A 241 2.24 9.83 20.92
N ALA A 242 1.44 8.99 21.59
CA ALA A 242 0.65 7.96 20.94
C ALA A 242 -0.47 8.57 20.08
N ASP A 243 -1.10 9.65 20.52
CA ASP A 243 -2.08 10.38 19.72
C ASP A 243 -1.44 11.06 18.50
N GLU A 244 -0.28 11.71 18.67
CA GLU A 244 0.51 12.25 17.55
C GLU A 244 0.93 11.15 16.57
N ALA A 245 1.36 9.98 17.07
CA ALA A 245 1.63 8.82 16.23
C ALA A 245 0.40 8.38 15.44
N ALA A 246 -0.79 8.40 16.04
CA ALA A 246 -2.03 8.08 15.34
C ALA A 246 -2.38 9.12 14.25
N ASP A 247 -2.05 10.40 14.46
CA ASP A 247 -2.20 11.44 13.45
C ASP A 247 -1.25 11.23 12.27
N ILE A 248 -0.02 10.78 12.51
CA ILE A 248 0.93 10.41 11.45
C ILE A 248 0.33 9.30 10.58
N ILE A 249 -0.16 8.22 11.20
CA ILE A 249 -0.79 7.13 10.45
C ILE A 249 -2.02 7.64 9.68
N GLY A 250 -2.76 8.59 10.24
CA GLY A 250 -3.88 9.24 9.55
C GLY A 250 -3.46 9.99 8.28
N ARG A 251 -2.26 10.58 8.26
CA ARG A 251 -1.73 11.26 7.07
C ARG A 251 -1.26 10.27 6.01
N ILE A 252 -0.59 9.18 6.42
CA ILE A 252 -0.28 8.07 5.50
C ILE A 252 -1.57 7.58 4.83
N ARG A 253 -2.64 7.33 5.60
CA ARG A 253 -3.95 6.95 5.03
C ARG A 253 -4.48 7.92 3.97
N THR A 254 -4.31 9.23 4.19
CA THR A 254 -4.70 10.26 3.21
C THR A 254 -3.83 10.20 1.95
N ASP A 255 -2.54 9.96 2.11
CA ASP A 255 -1.60 9.84 0.99
C ASP A 255 -1.92 8.61 0.12
N GLU A 256 -2.36 7.51 0.73
CA GLU A 256 -2.66 6.23 0.07
C GLU A 256 -3.92 6.24 -0.80
N GLU A 257 -4.81 7.23 -0.63
CA GLU A 257 -6.02 7.35 -1.44
C GLU A 257 -5.69 7.45 -2.94
N ILE A 258 -4.58 8.11 -3.30
CA ILE A 258 -4.17 8.25 -4.70
C ILE A 258 -3.56 6.97 -5.25
N HIS A 259 -2.91 6.15 -4.41
CA HIS A 259 -2.36 4.86 -4.84
C HIS A 259 -3.47 3.89 -5.19
N VAL A 260 -4.46 3.74 -4.31
CA VAL A 260 -5.64 2.91 -4.54
C VAL A 260 -6.42 3.37 -5.78
N SER A 261 -6.77 4.66 -5.85
CA SER A 261 -7.59 5.18 -6.96
C SER A 261 -6.87 5.06 -8.31
N SER A 262 -5.55 5.31 -8.34
CA SER A 262 -4.77 5.21 -9.56
C SER A 262 -4.58 3.77 -10.04
N LEU A 263 -4.30 2.81 -9.15
CA LEU A 263 -4.18 1.39 -9.52
C LEU A 263 -5.50 0.81 -10.03
N ARG A 264 -6.63 1.19 -9.41
CA ARG A 264 -7.97 0.83 -9.91
C ARG A 264 -8.24 1.41 -11.29
N LEU A 265 -7.78 2.63 -11.55
CA LEU A 265 -7.86 3.26 -12.86
C LEU A 265 -6.99 2.52 -13.88
N TYR A 266 -5.73 2.21 -13.56
CA TYR A 266 -4.82 1.51 -14.47
C TYR A 266 -5.39 0.17 -14.89
N LEU A 267 -5.83 -0.64 -13.93
CA LEU A 267 -6.42 -1.95 -14.21
C LEU A 267 -7.76 -1.81 -14.95
N GLY A 268 -8.56 -0.78 -14.67
CA GLY A 268 -9.78 -0.46 -15.41
C GLY A 268 -9.51 -0.12 -16.88
N GLU A 269 -8.50 0.72 -17.14
CA GLU A 269 -8.06 1.05 -18.51
C GLU A 269 -7.48 -0.17 -19.22
N ILE A 270 -6.66 -0.99 -18.55
CA ILE A 270 -6.13 -2.24 -19.09
C ILE A 270 -7.28 -3.17 -19.49
N ARG A 271 -8.31 -3.36 -18.63
CA ARG A 271 -9.48 -4.18 -18.95
C ARG A 271 -10.22 -3.71 -20.20
N ALA A 272 -10.26 -2.39 -20.41
CA ALA A 272 -10.96 -1.77 -21.53
C ALA A 272 -10.17 -1.81 -22.87
N CYS A 273 -8.91 -2.25 -22.84
CA CYS A 273 -8.04 -2.31 -24.02
C CYS A 273 -8.00 -3.71 -24.66
N THR A 274 -7.51 -3.76 -25.89
CA THR A 274 -7.20 -4.99 -26.63
C THR A 274 -5.69 -5.16 -26.73
N PHE A 275 -5.19 -6.35 -26.38
CA PHE A 275 -3.78 -6.68 -26.43
C PHE A 275 -3.46 -7.53 -27.66
N ARG A 276 -2.33 -7.24 -28.30
CA ARG A 276 -1.71 -8.06 -29.34
C ARG A 276 -1.01 -9.24 -28.69
N THR A 277 -1.24 -10.42 -29.25
CA THR A 277 -0.65 -11.68 -28.76
C THR A 277 0.09 -12.39 -29.88
N VAL A 278 0.95 -13.32 -29.47
CA VAL A 278 1.62 -14.26 -30.37
C VAL A 278 1.60 -15.63 -29.71
N ASP A 279 1.01 -16.64 -30.37
CA ASP A 279 0.99 -18.00 -29.85
C ASP A 279 2.36 -18.71 -29.96
N ASP A 280 2.47 -19.92 -29.40
CA ASP A 280 3.70 -20.72 -29.42
C ASP A 280 4.19 -21.07 -30.85
N ALA A 281 3.29 -21.03 -31.84
CA ALA A 281 3.61 -21.25 -33.24
C ALA A 281 4.05 -19.96 -33.97
N GLY A 282 4.07 -18.81 -33.27
CA GLY A 282 4.40 -17.51 -33.84
C GLY A 282 3.23 -16.83 -34.55
N THR A 283 2.00 -17.30 -34.36
CA THR A 283 0.80 -16.76 -35.03
C THR A 283 0.30 -15.51 -34.28
N PRO A 284 0.19 -14.35 -34.95
CA PRO A 284 -0.36 -13.15 -34.34
C PRO A 284 -1.84 -13.30 -34.01
N GLY A 285 -2.26 -12.75 -32.87
CA GLY A 285 -3.65 -12.71 -32.43
C GLY A 285 -3.95 -11.48 -31.57
N THR A 286 -5.12 -11.51 -30.93
CA THR A 286 -5.50 -10.52 -29.92
C THR A 286 -6.24 -11.16 -28.77
N ILE A 287 -6.12 -10.58 -27.58
CA ILE A 287 -6.91 -10.91 -26.38
C ILE A 287 -7.49 -9.62 -25.80
N SER A 288 -8.69 -9.66 -25.23
CA SER A 288 -9.22 -8.52 -24.47
C SER A 288 -8.50 -8.40 -23.14
N GLY A 289 -8.25 -7.18 -22.66
CA GLY A 289 -7.64 -6.97 -21.36
C GLY A 289 -8.51 -7.47 -20.20
N ALA A 290 -9.83 -7.49 -20.37
CA ALA A 290 -10.76 -8.12 -19.44
C ALA A 290 -10.50 -9.62 -19.28
N GLU A 291 -10.48 -10.36 -20.41
CA GLU A 291 -10.15 -11.79 -20.41
C GLU A 291 -8.75 -12.04 -19.84
N MET A 292 -7.77 -11.21 -20.21
CA MET A 292 -6.39 -11.27 -19.72
C MET A 292 -6.32 -11.22 -18.18
N ILE A 293 -6.96 -10.22 -17.56
CA ILE A 293 -6.94 -10.08 -16.09
C ILE A 293 -7.76 -11.20 -15.41
N ASP A 294 -8.90 -11.59 -15.99
CA ASP A 294 -9.79 -12.59 -15.40
C ASP A 294 -9.12 -13.97 -15.24
N ARG A 295 -8.10 -14.29 -16.07
CA ARG A 295 -7.32 -15.54 -15.99
C ARG A 295 -6.53 -15.71 -14.69
N PHE A 296 -6.20 -14.62 -13.98
CA PHE A 296 -5.40 -14.71 -12.76
C PHE A 296 -6.01 -14.01 -11.55
N TRP A 297 -6.95 -13.08 -11.76
CA TRP A 297 -7.53 -12.28 -10.69
C TRP A 297 -8.18 -13.12 -9.59
N HIS A 298 -8.98 -14.13 -9.96
CA HIS A 298 -9.69 -14.96 -8.98
C HIS A 298 -8.73 -15.66 -8.01
N ASP A 299 -7.71 -16.33 -8.54
CA ASP A 299 -6.74 -17.05 -7.70
C ASP A 299 -5.87 -16.08 -6.89
N LEU A 300 -5.58 -14.90 -7.46
CA LEU A 300 -4.84 -13.87 -6.76
C LEU A 300 -5.63 -13.35 -5.54
N VAL A 301 -6.91 -13.04 -5.72
CA VAL A 301 -7.80 -12.64 -4.62
C VAL A 301 -7.91 -13.76 -3.59
N ARG A 302 -8.17 -15.00 -4.01
CA ARG A 302 -8.25 -16.14 -3.08
C ARG A 302 -6.99 -16.27 -2.23
N TRP A 303 -5.82 -16.20 -2.86
CA TRP A 303 -4.56 -16.24 -2.13
C TRP A 303 -4.44 -15.10 -1.12
N ALA A 304 -4.68 -13.86 -1.56
CA ALA A 304 -4.47 -12.67 -0.74
C ALA A 304 -5.43 -12.56 0.46
N VAL A 305 -6.65 -13.10 0.31
CA VAL A 305 -7.77 -12.91 1.23
C VAL A 305 -8.03 -14.13 2.12
N VAL A 306 -7.87 -15.33 1.58
CA VAL A 306 -8.23 -16.57 2.26
C VAL A 306 -6.99 -17.30 2.73
N ASP A 307 -6.11 -17.65 1.80
CA ASP A 307 -5.03 -18.59 2.08
C ASP A 307 -3.90 -17.91 2.89
N LYS A 308 -3.44 -16.73 2.45
CA LYS A 308 -2.35 -16.01 3.09
C LYS A 308 -2.70 -15.54 4.52
N PRO A 309 -3.86 -14.89 4.79
CA PRO A 309 -4.18 -14.45 6.15
C PRO A 309 -4.28 -15.59 7.16
N ALA A 310 -4.82 -16.76 6.75
CA ALA A 310 -4.88 -17.93 7.62
C ALA A 310 -3.49 -18.47 7.97
N LEU A 311 -2.57 -18.52 6.99
CA LEU A 311 -1.18 -18.92 7.21
C LEU A 311 -0.43 -17.93 8.11
N GLU A 312 -0.61 -16.63 7.87
CA GLU A 312 -0.01 -15.56 8.69
C GLU A 312 -0.54 -15.63 10.14
N ALA A 313 -1.84 -15.85 10.32
CA ALA A 313 -2.44 -15.99 11.65
C ALA A 313 -1.92 -17.22 12.41
N ASP A 314 -1.78 -18.39 11.77
CA ASP A 314 -1.21 -19.58 12.42
C ASP A 314 0.25 -19.38 12.84
N GLN A 315 1.06 -18.76 11.98
CA GLN A 315 2.45 -18.43 12.30
C GLN A 315 2.52 -17.43 13.46
N GLN A 316 1.72 -16.37 13.39
CA GLN A 316 1.70 -15.33 14.41
C GLN A 316 1.19 -15.86 15.76
N ARG A 317 0.24 -16.79 15.77
CA ARG A 317 -0.27 -17.45 16.98
C ARG A 317 0.88 -18.09 17.77
N ARG A 318 1.79 -18.80 17.09
CA ARG A 318 2.93 -19.48 17.73
C ARG A 318 3.89 -18.47 18.36
N VAL A 319 4.21 -17.39 17.64
CA VAL A 319 5.08 -16.30 18.14
C VAL A 319 4.46 -15.64 19.37
N LEU A 320 3.15 -15.37 19.33
CA LEU A 320 2.42 -14.76 20.44
C LEU A 320 2.37 -15.67 21.68
N GLU A 321 2.10 -16.96 21.50
CA GLU A 321 2.10 -17.92 22.61
C GLU A 321 3.48 -18.05 23.26
N GLU A 322 4.56 -18.04 22.48
CA GLU A 322 5.93 -18.05 23.02
C GLU A 322 6.23 -16.79 23.84
N ARG A 323 5.83 -15.60 23.34
CA ARG A 323 5.97 -14.33 24.07
C ARG A 323 5.15 -14.31 25.36
N ILE A 324 3.88 -14.73 25.29
CA ILE A 324 3.00 -14.78 26.46
C ILE A 324 3.52 -15.79 27.49
N ARG A 325 4.08 -16.92 27.06
CA ARG A 325 4.65 -17.95 27.97
C ARG A 325 5.83 -17.43 28.77
N ALA A 326 6.54 -16.41 28.29
CA ALA A 326 7.61 -15.76 29.03
C ALA A 326 7.10 -14.78 30.12
N HIS A 327 5.81 -14.43 30.11
CA HIS A 327 5.18 -13.54 31.10
C HIS A 327 4.97 -14.27 32.44
N ALA A 328 5.14 -13.56 33.57
CA ALA A 328 5.00 -14.14 34.91
C ALA A 328 3.60 -14.71 35.19
N GLU A 329 2.58 -14.16 34.53
CA GLU A 329 1.18 -14.58 34.61
C GLU A 329 0.69 -15.18 33.27
N ALA A 330 1.52 -15.99 32.60
CA ALA A 330 1.25 -16.51 31.26
C ALA A 330 -0.18 -17.07 31.07
N ASP A 331 -0.67 -17.90 31.98
CA ASP A 331 -2.00 -18.52 31.87
C ASP A 331 -3.14 -17.49 31.88
N ARG A 332 -3.04 -16.47 32.75
CA ARG A 332 -4.03 -15.37 32.83
C ARG A 332 -4.01 -14.57 31.53
N VAL A 333 -2.83 -14.18 31.07
CA VAL A 333 -2.66 -13.35 29.86
C VAL A 333 -3.14 -14.09 28.62
N LEU A 334 -2.82 -15.37 28.49
CA LEU A 334 -3.30 -16.19 27.37
C LEU A 334 -4.82 -16.31 27.37
N GLN A 335 -5.44 -16.52 28.55
CA GLN A 335 -6.89 -16.56 28.67
C GLN A 335 -7.55 -15.23 28.28
N GLU A 336 -7.00 -14.09 28.72
CA GLU A 336 -7.48 -12.76 28.34
C GLU A 336 -7.33 -12.51 26.84
N PHE A 337 -6.21 -12.94 26.26
CA PHE A 337 -5.92 -12.80 24.84
C PHE A 337 -6.89 -13.62 23.99
N ASP A 338 -7.10 -14.89 24.33
CA ASP A 338 -8.04 -15.76 23.62
C ASP A 338 -9.50 -15.30 23.80
N ALA A 339 -9.86 -14.71 24.94
CA ALA A 339 -11.18 -14.14 25.18
C ALA A 339 -11.46 -12.84 24.41
N ALA A 340 -10.42 -12.17 23.91
CA ALA A 340 -10.50 -10.94 23.11
C ALA A 340 -10.56 -11.19 21.59
N ALA A 341 -10.58 -12.47 21.17
CA ALA A 341 -10.59 -12.89 19.77
C ALA A 341 -11.89 -12.57 19.01
#